data_AF-A0A3N5HG62-F1
#
_entry.id   AF-A0A3N5HG62-F1
#
_cell.length_a   1.000
_cell.length_b   1.000
_cell.length_c   1.000
_cell.angle_alpha   90.00
_cell.angle_beta   90.00
_cell.angle_gamma   90.00
#
_symmetry.space_group_name_H-M   'P 1'
#
loop_
_entity.id
_entity.type
_entity.pdbx_description
1 polymer ?
#
loop_
_entity_poly.entity_id
_entity_poly.type
_entity_poly.pdbx_seq_one_letter_code
_entity_poly.pdbx_strand_id
1 'polypeptide(L)'
;MAVFSPMPSERVRTTTAEKPGRASSGRTAERRRERSTQADVSTDVPAAIGFWRAWEATNASRGGKKRPESGQLALGSMEMGMEKYRRARELIAKAGGGDFVGPKPESLVARAEAVLGLRFPPSYRQFVLDLGAGDIGGFEVYGLVDDDFEDARVPDAIALTLDARRSGLDPRYILIGTLGDGSHDCLDTGHPHPNGEAPVVQLSSEFEDPVTLADSFGEYFLTEVQDALSTDD
;
A
#
# COMPACT_ATOMS: atom_id res chain seq x y z
N MET A 1 -5.89 23.64 62.04
CA MET A 1 -4.96 24.13 63.07
C MET A 1 -3.59 23.50 62.79
N ALA A 2 -2.55 24.33 62.94
CA ALA A 2 -1.10 24.21 62.63
C ALA A 2 -0.44 22.81 62.78
N VAL A 3 0.74 22.45 62.23
CA VAL A 3 2.02 23.17 61.97
C VAL A 3 2.84 22.32 60.95
N PHE A 4 3.27 22.81 59.78
CA PHE A 4 4.61 23.32 59.37
C PHE A 4 5.90 22.48 59.65
N SER A 5 6.42 21.82 58.59
CA SER A 5 7.84 21.66 58.12
C SER A 5 8.94 20.95 58.96
N PRO A 6 10.12 20.57 58.37
CA PRO A 6 10.55 20.58 56.96
C PRO A 6 11.31 19.31 56.44
N MET A 7 11.56 19.32 55.11
CA MET A 7 12.57 18.58 54.35
C MET A 7 14.03 18.77 54.83
N PRO A 8 14.97 17.92 54.39
CA PRO A 8 16.32 18.39 54.02
C PRO A 8 16.66 18.12 52.54
N SER A 9 17.29 19.12 51.92
CA SER A 9 17.89 19.05 50.58
C SER A 9 19.36 18.62 50.60
N GLU A 10 19.77 18.10 49.45
CA GLU A 10 21.11 18.08 48.82
C GLU A 10 22.31 17.40 49.51
N ARG A 11 22.95 16.53 48.72
CA ARG A 11 24.40 16.63 48.52
C ARG A 11 24.80 16.21 47.11
N VAL A 12 25.27 17.21 46.36
CA VAL A 12 26.10 17.10 45.15
C VAL A 12 27.44 16.47 45.52
N ARG A 13 27.94 15.55 44.68
CA ARG A 13 29.39 15.26 44.55
C ARG A 13 29.75 15.15 43.08
N THR A 14 30.51 16.14 42.63
CA THR A 14 31.32 16.15 41.42
C THR A 14 32.60 15.35 41.66
N THR A 15 33.04 14.58 40.67
CA THR A 15 34.46 14.25 40.47
C THR A 15 34.72 14.03 38.98
N THR A 16 35.86 14.57 38.56
CA THR A 16 36.36 14.86 37.21
C THR A 16 37.38 13.80 36.76
N ALA A 17 37.75 13.85 35.47
CA ALA A 17 39.02 13.39 34.87
C ALA A 17 39.08 11.90 34.48
N GLU A 18 39.74 11.44 33.42
CA GLU A 18 40.57 12.04 32.37
C GLU A 18 40.80 10.97 31.26
N LYS A 19 41.01 11.40 30.01
CA LYS A 19 41.64 10.60 28.94
C LYS A 19 43.14 10.87 28.96
N PRO A 20 43.99 9.87 28.68
CA PRO A 20 44.87 9.94 27.51
C PRO A 20 45.00 8.53 26.85
N GLY A 21 45.47 8.29 25.63
CA GLY A 21 46.28 9.02 24.68
C GLY A 21 47.29 8.05 24.03
N ARG A 22 47.12 7.82 22.72
CA ARG A 22 48.12 7.49 21.68
C ARG A 22 48.89 6.14 21.64
N ALA A 23 48.76 5.54 20.44
CA ALA A 23 49.79 5.02 19.52
C ALA A 23 50.68 3.83 19.93
N SER A 24 50.71 2.78 19.10
CA SER A 24 51.72 2.66 18.03
C SER A 24 51.78 1.26 17.37
N SER A 25 52.03 1.28 16.06
CA SER A 25 52.92 0.38 15.30
C SER A 25 52.56 -1.07 14.96
N GLY A 26 52.93 -1.45 13.72
CA GLY A 26 53.29 -2.84 13.33
C GLY A 26 52.37 -3.42 12.24
N ARG A 27 52.60 -3.11 10.95
CA ARG A 27 53.36 -3.90 9.94
C ARG A 27 52.60 -5.07 9.30
N THR A 28 52.85 -5.23 7.99
CA THR A 28 52.60 -6.40 7.11
C THR A 28 51.12 -6.69 6.82
N ALA A 29 50.65 -7.02 5.62
CA ALA A 29 51.26 -7.59 4.44
C ALA A 29 50.40 -7.18 3.21
N GLU A 30 51.01 -6.95 2.05
CA GLU A 30 50.89 -7.84 0.88
C GLU A 30 49.97 -7.27 -0.21
N ARG A 31 50.62 -6.75 -1.25
CA ARG A 31 50.01 -6.43 -2.55
C ARG A 31 49.40 -7.69 -3.13
N ARG A 32 48.07 -7.79 -3.14
CA ARG A 32 47.35 -8.73 -4.00
C ARG A 32 46.60 -7.96 -5.08
N ARG A 33 46.86 -8.35 -6.32
CA ARG A 33 46.29 -7.80 -7.54
C ARG A 33 44.76 -7.96 -7.51
N GLU A 34 44.02 -6.87 -7.53
CA GLU A 34 42.59 -6.88 -7.82
C GLU A 34 42.42 -6.58 -9.31
N ARG A 35 41.97 -7.62 -10.03
CA ARG A 35 41.49 -7.50 -11.41
C ARG A 35 40.17 -6.76 -11.35
N SER A 36 40.11 -5.62 -12.03
CA SER A 36 38.87 -4.97 -12.42
C SER A 36 38.04 -5.97 -13.22
N THR A 37 36.99 -6.50 -12.61
CA THR A 37 35.96 -7.26 -13.30
C THR A 37 34.71 -6.41 -13.21
N GLN A 38 34.44 -5.73 -14.31
CA GLN A 38 33.21 -5.04 -14.62
C GLN A 38 32.11 -6.11 -14.64
N ALA A 39 31.26 -6.11 -13.62
CA ALA A 39 30.08 -6.97 -13.59
C ALA A 39 28.91 -6.17 -14.17
N ASP A 40 28.57 -6.53 -15.39
CA ASP A 40 27.40 -6.09 -16.12
C ASP A 40 26.12 -6.31 -15.30
N VAL A 41 25.27 -5.29 -15.34
CA VAL A 41 23.87 -5.35 -14.93
C VAL A 41 23.15 -6.28 -15.90
N SER A 42 22.92 -7.52 -15.47
CA SER A 42 22.10 -8.49 -16.18
C SER A 42 20.62 -8.24 -15.86
N THR A 43 19.96 -7.43 -16.68
CA THR A 43 18.50 -7.43 -16.78
C THR A 43 18.06 -8.61 -17.65
N ASP A 44 17.81 -9.75 -17.00
CA ASP A 44 17.10 -10.87 -17.63
C ASP A 44 15.73 -11.02 -16.99
N VAL A 45 14.73 -10.40 -17.63
CA VAL A 45 13.31 -10.72 -17.44
C VAL A 45 12.89 -11.59 -18.61
N PRO A 46 12.56 -12.88 -18.43
CA PRO A 46 12.12 -13.71 -19.54
C PRO A 46 10.69 -13.36 -20.01
N ALA A 47 10.63 -12.83 -21.23
CA ALA A 47 9.71 -13.22 -22.30
C ALA A 47 8.20 -13.35 -22.00
N ALA A 48 7.51 -12.21 -21.80
CA ALA A 48 6.05 -12.14 -21.97
C ALA A 48 5.61 -12.00 -23.46
N ILE A 49 6.54 -11.73 -24.38
CA ILE A 49 6.22 -11.43 -25.80
C ILE A 49 6.13 -12.71 -26.67
N GLY A 50 6.71 -13.83 -26.21
CA GLY A 50 6.80 -15.07 -26.99
C GLY A 50 5.49 -15.87 -27.09
N PHE A 51 4.59 -15.74 -26.12
CA PHE A 51 3.37 -16.55 -26.07
C PHE A 51 2.32 -16.11 -27.10
N TRP A 52 2.28 -14.81 -27.41
CA TRP A 52 1.29 -14.23 -28.32
C TRP A 52 1.51 -14.62 -29.79
N ARG A 53 2.77 -14.59 -30.25
CA ARG A 53 3.08 -14.91 -31.67
C ARG A 53 2.97 -16.40 -32.00
N ALA A 54 3.22 -17.29 -31.04
CA ALA A 54 3.05 -18.73 -31.22
C ALA A 54 1.57 -19.15 -31.28
N TRP A 55 0.70 -18.44 -30.56
CA TRP A 55 -0.74 -18.69 -30.59
C TRP A 55 -1.41 -18.20 -31.89
N GLU A 56 -1.02 -17.02 -32.40
CA GLU A 56 -1.56 -16.49 -33.67
C GLU A 56 -1.20 -17.36 -34.89
N ALA A 57 0.04 -17.88 -34.94
CA ALA A 57 0.48 -18.73 -36.05
C ALA A 57 -0.25 -20.09 -36.11
N THR A 58 -0.72 -20.59 -34.96
CA THR A 58 -1.40 -21.89 -34.86
C THR A 58 -2.89 -21.77 -35.22
N ASN A 59 -3.52 -20.62 -34.99
CA ASN A 59 -4.96 -20.41 -35.21
C ASN A 59 -5.33 -19.83 -36.58
N ALA A 60 -4.36 -19.31 -37.35
CA ALA A 60 -4.61 -18.75 -38.68
C ALA A 60 -4.93 -19.81 -39.77
N SER A 61 -4.73 -21.10 -39.51
CA SER A 61 -4.90 -22.17 -40.51
C SER A 61 -6.21 -22.98 -40.41
N ARG A 62 -7.07 -22.72 -39.42
CA ARG A 62 -8.34 -23.43 -39.25
C ARG A 62 -9.51 -22.48 -39.43
N GLY A 63 -10.02 -22.46 -40.65
CA GLY A 63 -11.14 -21.63 -41.06
C GLY A 63 -12.43 -21.89 -40.25
N GLY A 64 -13.19 -20.81 -40.09
CA GLY A 64 -14.64 -20.82 -39.95
C GLY A 64 -15.21 -21.47 -38.68
N LYS A 65 -15.29 -20.69 -37.60
CA LYS A 65 -16.45 -20.69 -36.67
C LYS A 65 -16.36 -19.47 -35.74
N LYS A 66 -17.52 -18.92 -35.39
CA LYS A 66 -17.74 -17.67 -34.64
C LYS A 66 -16.79 -17.55 -33.44
N ARG A 67 -16.14 -16.38 -33.32
CA ARG A 67 -15.36 -15.99 -32.13
C ARG A 67 -16.28 -16.01 -30.89
N PRO A 68 -15.81 -16.52 -29.73
CA PRO A 68 -16.60 -16.45 -28.50
C PRO A 68 -16.52 -15.05 -27.87
N GLU A 69 -17.61 -14.62 -27.23
CA GLU A 69 -17.82 -13.35 -26.51
C GLU A 69 -16.94 -13.17 -25.27
N SER A 70 -16.10 -14.16 -24.93
CA SER A 70 -15.32 -14.22 -23.69
C SER A 70 -14.17 -13.21 -23.62
N GLY A 71 -13.64 -12.75 -24.75
CA GLY A 71 -12.57 -11.73 -24.77
C GLY A 71 -13.05 -10.31 -24.48
N GLN A 72 -14.34 -10.04 -24.67
CA GLN A 72 -14.92 -8.70 -24.48
C GLN A 72 -15.38 -8.49 -23.02
N LEU A 73 -15.76 -9.57 -22.34
CA LEU A 73 -16.13 -9.57 -20.92
C LEU A 73 -14.92 -9.33 -19.99
N ALA A 74 -13.74 -9.84 -20.32
CA ALA A 74 -12.53 -9.64 -19.50
C ALA A 74 -11.94 -8.22 -19.61
N LEU A 75 -11.94 -7.63 -20.81
CA LEU A 75 -11.56 -6.23 -21.04
C LEU A 75 -12.58 -5.26 -20.41
N GLY A 76 -13.88 -5.54 -20.54
CA GLY A 76 -14.92 -4.76 -19.86
C GLY A 76 -14.78 -4.79 -18.34
N SER A 77 -14.34 -5.90 -17.75
CA SER A 77 -14.19 -6.04 -16.29
C SER A 77 -12.95 -5.33 -15.73
N MET A 78 -11.86 -5.15 -16.50
CA MET A 78 -10.73 -4.27 -16.15
C MET A 78 -11.10 -2.79 -16.16
N GLU A 79 -11.91 -2.40 -17.14
CA GLU A 79 -12.32 -1.01 -17.29
C GLU A 79 -13.26 -0.58 -16.16
N MET A 80 -14.11 -1.48 -15.66
CA MET A 80 -15.13 -1.14 -14.66
C MET A 80 -14.57 -0.61 -13.33
N GLY A 81 -13.52 -1.21 -12.75
CA GLY A 81 -12.93 -0.73 -11.49
C GLY A 81 -12.30 0.65 -11.65
N MET A 82 -11.46 0.83 -12.68
CA MET A 82 -10.83 2.12 -12.99
C MET A 82 -11.84 3.19 -13.43
N GLU A 83 -12.90 2.83 -14.15
CA GLU A 83 -13.98 3.74 -14.56
C GLU A 83 -14.75 4.24 -13.34
N LYS A 84 -15.12 3.34 -12.42
CA LYS A 84 -15.77 3.73 -11.15
C LYS A 84 -14.87 4.64 -10.30
N TYR A 85 -13.57 4.35 -10.22
CA TYR A 85 -12.60 5.26 -9.58
C TYR A 85 -12.59 6.66 -10.21
N ARG A 86 -12.50 6.75 -11.55
CA ARG A 86 -12.55 8.05 -12.25
C ARG A 86 -13.86 8.77 -12.00
N ARG A 87 -14.98 8.05 -11.93
CA ARG A 87 -16.27 8.63 -11.62
C ARG A 87 -16.31 9.20 -10.20
N ALA A 88 -15.77 8.49 -9.22
CA ALA A 88 -15.66 8.97 -7.84
C ALA A 88 -14.84 10.27 -7.78
N ARG A 89 -13.71 10.33 -8.50
CA ARG A 89 -12.89 11.53 -8.65
C ARG A 89 -13.65 12.74 -9.22
N GLU A 90 -14.51 12.52 -10.21
CA GLU A 90 -15.37 13.58 -10.74
C GLU A 90 -16.38 14.10 -9.72
N LEU A 91 -16.94 13.22 -8.89
CA LEU A 91 -17.89 13.60 -7.84
C LEU A 91 -17.20 14.43 -6.76
N ILE A 92 -16.05 13.98 -6.26
CA ILE A 92 -15.22 14.73 -5.30
C ILE A 92 -14.89 16.12 -5.84
N ALA A 93 -14.45 16.21 -7.10
CA ALA A 93 -14.13 17.50 -7.72
C ALA A 93 -15.36 18.43 -7.82
N LYS A 94 -16.54 17.89 -8.14
CA LYS A 94 -17.80 18.66 -8.19
C LYS A 94 -18.27 19.12 -6.81
N ALA A 95 -18.00 18.34 -5.76
CA ALA A 95 -18.31 18.68 -4.38
C ALA A 95 -17.36 19.74 -3.77
N GLY A 96 -16.28 20.10 -4.48
CA GLY A 96 -15.30 21.09 -4.02
C GLY A 96 -13.99 20.49 -3.48
N GLY A 97 -13.80 19.17 -3.58
CA GLY A 97 -12.64 18.45 -3.07
C GLY A 97 -12.91 17.72 -1.76
N GLY A 98 -11.88 17.04 -1.25
CA GLY A 98 -11.83 16.43 0.08
C GLY A 98 -10.49 16.74 0.75
N ASP A 99 -10.32 16.31 2.00
CA ASP A 99 -9.06 16.49 2.74
C ASP A 99 -8.13 15.30 2.48
N PHE A 100 -7.35 15.40 1.41
CA PHE A 100 -6.39 14.37 1.00
C PHE A 100 -4.96 14.82 1.22
N VAL A 101 -4.11 13.87 1.62
CA VAL A 101 -2.66 14.09 1.78
C VAL A 101 -2.02 14.48 0.43
N GLY A 102 -2.62 14.06 -0.68
CA GLY A 102 -2.27 14.45 -2.04
C GLY A 102 -1.39 13.44 -2.78
N PRO A 103 -0.97 13.77 -4.01
CA PRO A 103 -0.31 12.81 -4.90
C PRO A 103 0.97 12.20 -4.33
N LYS A 104 1.21 10.92 -4.62
CA LYS A 104 2.41 10.19 -4.19
C LYS A 104 3.31 9.82 -5.36
N PRO A 105 4.64 9.95 -5.23
CA PRO A 105 5.55 9.60 -6.31
C PRO A 105 5.60 8.09 -6.51
N GLU A 106 5.73 7.66 -7.76
CA GLU A 106 5.82 6.24 -8.15
C GLU A 106 6.87 5.46 -7.35
N SER A 107 8.00 6.08 -7.03
CA SER A 107 9.07 5.47 -6.23
C SER A 107 8.63 5.14 -4.79
N LEU A 108 7.75 5.97 -4.21
CA LEU A 108 7.21 5.73 -2.87
C LEU A 108 6.15 4.63 -2.90
N VAL A 109 5.29 4.63 -3.92
CA VAL A 109 4.30 3.54 -4.13
C VAL A 109 5.00 2.19 -4.34
N ALA A 110 6.05 2.15 -5.16
CA ALA A 110 6.83 0.94 -5.39
C ALA A 110 7.52 0.43 -4.11
N ARG A 111 7.98 1.35 -3.24
CA ARG A 111 8.51 0.98 -1.92
C ARG A 111 7.43 0.39 -1.02
N ALA A 112 6.24 0.99 -0.97
CA ALA A 112 5.14 0.50 -0.17
C ALA A 112 4.73 -0.93 -0.59
N GLU A 113 4.61 -1.18 -1.89
CA GLU A 113 4.40 -2.51 -2.45
C GLU A 113 5.50 -3.51 -2.05
N ALA A 114 6.77 -3.09 -2.14
CA ALA A 114 7.90 -3.93 -1.80
C ALA A 114 7.92 -4.30 -0.31
N VAL A 115 7.60 -3.35 0.58
CA VAL A 115 7.56 -3.58 2.04
C VAL A 115 6.38 -4.48 2.42
N LEU A 116 5.23 -4.34 1.76
CA LEU A 116 4.10 -5.24 1.97
C LEU A 116 4.27 -6.61 1.29
N GLY A 117 5.20 -6.74 0.34
CA GLY A 117 5.48 -7.99 -0.38
C GLY A 117 4.41 -8.34 -1.42
N LEU A 118 3.67 -7.35 -1.93
CA LEU A 118 2.55 -7.54 -2.86
C LEU A 118 2.45 -6.39 -3.87
N ARG A 119 1.56 -6.52 -4.85
CA ARG A 119 1.25 -5.44 -5.80
C ARG A 119 -0.12 -4.87 -5.49
N PHE A 120 -0.25 -3.55 -5.62
CA PHE A 120 -1.53 -2.88 -5.43
C PHE A 120 -2.46 -3.15 -6.62
N PRO A 121 -3.77 -3.39 -6.35
CA PRO A 121 -4.81 -3.39 -7.37
C PRO A 121 -4.78 -2.10 -8.20
N PRO A 122 -5.05 -2.14 -9.52
CA PRO A 122 -4.91 -0.98 -10.39
C PRO A 122 -5.64 0.28 -9.89
N SER A 123 -6.91 0.16 -9.52
CA SER A 123 -7.71 1.30 -9.03
C SER A 123 -7.22 1.85 -7.69
N TYR A 124 -6.80 0.98 -6.77
CA TYR A 124 -6.19 1.42 -5.50
C TYR A 124 -4.83 2.08 -5.71
N ARG A 125 -3.98 1.54 -6.60
CA ARG A 125 -2.70 2.15 -6.96
C ARG A 125 -2.92 3.55 -7.51
N GLN A 126 -3.89 3.72 -8.41
CA GLN A 126 -4.20 5.03 -8.98
C GLN A 126 -4.69 6.01 -7.90
N PHE A 127 -5.53 5.55 -6.98
CA PHE A 127 -5.93 6.33 -5.81
C PHE A 127 -4.73 6.85 -5.01
N VAL A 128 -3.80 5.95 -4.67
CA VAL A 128 -2.59 6.33 -3.93
C VAL A 128 -1.74 7.34 -4.72
N LEU A 129 -1.57 7.14 -6.03
CA LEU A 129 -0.80 8.06 -6.87
C LEU A 129 -1.44 9.45 -6.94
N ASP A 130 -2.77 9.53 -6.97
CA ASP A 130 -3.48 10.79 -7.21
C ASP A 130 -3.91 11.53 -5.93
N LEU A 131 -4.15 10.80 -4.83
CA LEU A 131 -4.71 11.32 -3.57
C LEU A 131 -3.90 10.92 -2.32
N GLY A 132 -3.10 9.85 -2.40
CA GLY A 132 -2.39 9.32 -1.25
C GLY A 132 -3.34 8.60 -0.30
N ALA A 133 -3.90 9.33 0.66
CA ALA A 133 -4.87 8.92 1.68
C ALA A 133 -5.71 10.15 2.07
N GLY A 134 -6.84 9.99 2.76
CA GLY A 134 -7.58 11.15 3.26
C GLY A 134 -9.05 10.90 3.53
N ASP A 135 -9.81 12.00 3.57
CA ASP A 135 -11.24 12.03 3.91
C ASP A 135 -12.06 12.81 2.87
N ILE A 136 -13.30 12.36 2.66
CA ILE A 136 -14.33 13.15 1.97
C ILE A 136 -15.68 12.95 2.64
N GLY A 137 -16.29 14.04 3.13
CA GLY A 137 -17.64 13.97 3.69
C GLY A 137 -17.76 13.08 4.93
N GLY A 138 -16.66 12.87 5.67
CA GLY A 138 -16.61 11.94 6.81
C GLY A 138 -16.31 10.49 6.44
N PHE A 139 -16.14 10.17 5.16
CA PHE A 139 -15.57 8.90 4.71
C PHE A 139 -14.04 8.99 4.65
N GLU A 140 -13.39 8.34 5.60
CA GLU A 140 -11.93 8.25 5.70
C GLU A 140 -11.42 6.99 4.98
N VAL A 141 -10.56 7.18 3.98
CA VAL A 141 -9.95 6.12 3.17
C VAL A 141 -8.45 6.06 3.40
N TYR A 142 -7.97 4.87 3.78
CA TYR A 142 -6.56 4.67 4.07
C TYR A 142 -5.76 4.44 2.80
N GLY A 143 -4.55 4.98 2.80
CA GLY A 143 -3.66 4.91 1.66
C GLY A 143 -2.22 5.13 2.05
N LEU A 144 -1.47 5.85 1.24
CA LEU A 144 -0.05 6.11 1.50
C LEU A 144 0.12 7.55 1.98
N VAL A 145 0.65 7.75 3.18
CA VAL A 145 0.85 9.11 3.75
C VAL A 145 2.27 9.57 3.47
N ASP A 146 3.26 8.83 3.93
CA ASP A 146 4.67 9.17 3.72
C ASP A 146 5.53 7.92 3.56
N ASP A 147 6.80 8.02 3.91
CA ASP A 147 7.80 6.99 3.70
C ASP A 147 8.31 6.36 4.99
N ASP A 148 7.68 6.72 6.11
CA ASP A 148 7.80 6.07 7.40
C ASP A 148 6.70 4.99 7.53
N PHE A 149 7.12 3.73 7.46
CA PHE A 149 6.22 2.58 7.57
C PHE A 149 6.18 1.97 8.97
N GLU A 150 6.82 2.61 9.96
CA GLU A 150 6.92 2.11 11.32
C GLU A 150 5.87 2.72 12.24
N ASP A 151 5.52 3.99 12.03
CA ASP A 151 4.57 4.74 12.83
C ASP A 151 3.12 4.57 12.33
N ALA A 152 2.45 3.54 12.85
CA ALA A 152 1.07 3.21 12.49
C ALA A 152 0.09 4.28 12.95
N ARG A 153 -0.29 5.18 12.03
CA ARG A 153 -1.27 6.23 12.24
C ARG A 153 -2.28 6.25 11.11
N VAL A 154 -3.54 6.46 11.47
CA VAL A 154 -4.60 6.74 10.50
C VAL A 154 -4.29 8.05 9.77
N PRO A 155 -4.45 8.14 8.43
CA PRO A 155 -4.96 7.12 7.49
C PRO A 155 -3.87 6.36 6.68
N ASP A 156 -2.72 6.03 7.28
CA ASP A 156 -1.64 5.27 6.62
C ASP A 156 -1.93 3.77 6.56
N ALA A 157 -2.41 3.31 5.41
CA ALA A 157 -2.71 1.92 5.13
C ALA A 157 -1.49 1.01 5.29
N ILE A 158 -0.27 1.50 4.97
CA ILE A 158 0.92 0.65 4.92
C ILE A 158 1.39 0.34 6.33
N ALA A 159 1.60 1.37 7.14
CA ALA A 159 2.02 1.22 8.53
C ALA A 159 0.96 0.47 9.35
N LEU A 160 -0.33 0.76 9.14
CA LEU A 160 -1.44 0.05 9.80
C LEU A 160 -1.50 -1.43 9.37
N THR A 161 -1.33 -1.74 8.08
CA THR A 161 -1.31 -3.14 7.61
C THR A 161 -0.13 -3.92 8.21
N LEU A 162 1.06 -3.30 8.27
CA LEU A 162 2.23 -3.93 8.87
C LEU A 162 2.05 -4.16 10.37
N ASP A 163 1.40 -3.23 11.08
CA ASP A 163 1.04 -3.41 12.49
C ASP A 163 0.02 -4.52 12.70
N ALA A 164 -1.07 -4.51 11.94
CA ALA A 164 -2.10 -5.55 12.00
C ALA A 164 -1.54 -6.95 11.70
N ARG A 165 -0.56 -7.08 10.80
CA ARG A 165 0.15 -8.35 10.54
C ARG A 165 0.92 -8.88 11.75
N ARG A 166 1.44 -8.01 12.61
CA ARG A 166 2.06 -8.43 13.89
C ARG A 166 1.03 -9.03 14.85
N SER A 167 -0.23 -8.63 14.69
CA SER A 167 -1.38 -9.07 15.49
C SER A 167 -2.16 -10.21 14.83
N GLY A 168 -1.74 -10.71 13.67
CA GLY A 168 -2.31 -11.90 13.03
C GLY A 168 -3.06 -11.67 11.71
N LEU A 169 -3.10 -10.44 11.18
CA LEU A 169 -3.68 -10.20 9.85
C LEU A 169 -2.96 -11.03 8.78
N ASP A 170 -3.72 -11.75 7.96
CA ASP A 170 -3.16 -12.53 6.84
C ASP A 170 -2.41 -11.60 5.86
N PRO A 171 -1.18 -11.94 5.42
CA PRO A 171 -0.39 -11.14 4.49
C PRO A 171 -1.08 -10.81 3.15
N ARG A 172 -2.15 -11.52 2.79
CA ARG A 172 -2.94 -11.22 1.58
C ARG A 172 -3.75 -9.91 1.70
N TYR A 173 -4.01 -9.44 2.91
CA TYR A 173 -4.84 -8.27 3.13
C TYR A 173 -4.03 -6.97 3.20
N ILE A 174 -4.68 -5.89 2.76
CA ILE A 174 -4.24 -4.50 2.93
C ILE A 174 -5.41 -3.74 3.56
N LEU A 175 -5.19 -3.10 4.70
CA LEU A 175 -6.21 -2.27 5.34
C LEU A 175 -6.45 -1.00 4.53
N ILE A 176 -7.71 -0.69 4.23
CA ILE A 176 -8.13 0.51 3.49
C ILE A 176 -9.15 1.38 4.24
N GLY A 177 -9.64 0.94 5.40
CA GLY A 177 -10.55 1.71 6.23
C GLY A 177 -11.00 0.95 7.49
N THR A 178 -11.82 1.60 8.31
CA THR A 178 -12.52 1.00 9.46
C THR A 178 -13.87 1.67 9.66
N LEU A 179 -14.85 0.95 10.20
CA LEU A 179 -16.15 1.53 10.59
C LEU A 179 -16.17 2.06 12.04
N GLY A 180 -15.04 2.03 12.75
CA GLY A 180 -14.94 2.52 14.13
C GLY A 180 -15.57 1.61 15.20
N ASP A 181 -16.22 0.52 14.79
CA ASP A 181 -16.72 -0.55 15.66
C ASP A 181 -15.69 -1.69 15.87
N GLY A 182 -14.50 -1.54 15.29
CA GLY A 182 -13.42 -2.53 15.30
C GLY A 182 -13.36 -3.38 14.03
N SER A 183 -14.34 -3.30 13.13
CA SER A 183 -14.24 -3.95 11.81
C SER A 183 -13.27 -3.22 10.88
N HIS A 184 -12.74 -3.97 9.91
CA HIS A 184 -11.69 -3.52 9.02
C HIS A 184 -12.05 -3.76 7.56
N ASP A 185 -12.07 -2.71 6.76
CA ASP A 185 -12.22 -2.83 5.32
C ASP A 185 -10.85 -3.06 4.68
N CYS A 186 -10.77 -4.09 3.85
CA CYS A 186 -9.50 -4.65 3.38
C CYS A 186 -9.55 -4.99 1.88
N LEU A 187 -8.43 -4.82 1.19
CA LEU A 187 -8.23 -5.43 -0.13
C LEU A 187 -7.76 -6.88 0.03
N ASP A 188 -8.46 -7.84 -0.57
CA ASP A 188 -8.03 -9.24 -0.61
C ASP A 188 -7.16 -9.54 -1.84
N THR A 189 -5.87 -9.29 -1.74
CA THR A 189 -4.91 -9.54 -2.83
C THR A 189 -4.61 -11.03 -3.03
N GLY A 190 -5.14 -11.92 -2.18
CA GLY A 190 -5.04 -13.37 -2.34
C GLY A 190 -6.01 -13.93 -3.38
N HIS A 191 -7.06 -13.18 -3.72
CA HIS A 191 -8.08 -13.56 -4.70
C HIS A 191 -8.26 -12.49 -5.78
N PRO A 192 -7.21 -12.14 -6.54
CA PRO A 192 -7.32 -11.13 -7.57
C PRO A 192 -8.25 -11.60 -8.70
N HIS A 193 -9.06 -10.70 -9.20
CA HIS A 193 -9.85 -10.91 -10.40
C HIS A 193 -8.93 -10.95 -11.64
N PRO A 194 -9.39 -11.51 -12.79
CA PRO A 194 -8.59 -11.57 -14.02
C PRO A 194 -8.11 -10.21 -14.54
N ASN A 195 -8.75 -9.14 -14.10
CA ASN A 195 -8.41 -7.75 -14.39
C ASN A 195 -7.27 -7.20 -13.52
N GLY A 196 -6.74 -7.96 -12.56
CA GLY A 196 -5.75 -7.51 -11.59
C GLY A 196 -6.31 -6.68 -10.44
N GLU A 197 -7.61 -6.38 -10.43
CA GLU A 197 -8.28 -5.81 -9.25
C GLU A 197 -8.39 -6.88 -8.15
N ALA A 198 -8.50 -6.42 -6.92
CA ALA A 198 -8.79 -7.26 -5.77
C ALA A 198 -10.14 -6.86 -5.18
N PRO A 199 -10.96 -7.82 -4.72
CA PRO A 199 -12.19 -7.49 -4.03
C PRO A 199 -11.89 -6.77 -2.72
N VAL A 200 -12.82 -5.91 -2.32
CA VAL A 200 -12.85 -5.31 -0.98
C VAL A 200 -13.70 -6.20 -0.09
N VAL A 201 -13.14 -6.58 1.04
CA VAL A 201 -13.81 -7.38 2.06
C VAL A 201 -13.77 -6.65 3.39
N GLN A 202 -14.79 -6.86 4.21
CA GLN A 202 -14.76 -6.49 5.61
C GLN A 202 -14.35 -7.68 6.46
N LEU A 203 -13.45 -7.45 7.41
CA LEU A 203 -13.06 -8.40 8.43
C LEU A 203 -13.57 -7.95 9.80
N SER A 204 -13.80 -8.91 10.70
CA SER A 204 -14.02 -8.62 12.12
C SER A 204 -12.79 -7.99 12.78
N SER A 205 -12.91 -7.56 14.03
CA SER A 205 -11.79 -7.05 14.84
C SER A 205 -10.65 -8.05 15.07
N GLU A 206 -10.93 -9.33 14.83
CA GLU A 206 -10.04 -10.47 14.97
C GLU A 206 -9.47 -10.92 13.62
N PHE A 207 -9.77 -10.18 12.54
CA PHE A 207 -9.38 -10.48 11.16
C PHE A 207 -10.00 -11.76 10.57
N GLU A 208 -11.17 -12.16 11.08
CA GLU A 208 -11.90 -13.36 10.67
C GLU A 208 -13.16 -13.01 9.85
N ASP A 209 -13.85 -14.04 9.37
CA ASP A 209 -15.17 -13.96 8.72
C ASP A 209 -15.28 -12.92 7.60
N PRO A 210 -14.47 -13.01 6.52
CA PRO A 210 -14.48 -12.03 5.44
C PRO A 210 -15.84 -11.95 4.74
N VAL A 211 -16.40 -10.74 4.68
CA VAL A 211 -17.61 -10.41 3.92
C VAL A 211 -17.25 -9.51 2.75
N THR A 212 -17.52 -9.93 1.53
CA THR A 212 -17.26 -9.11 0.33
C THR A 212 -18.18 -7.90 0.29
N LEU A 213 -17.59 -6.71 0.21
CA LEU A 213 -18.29 -5.43 0.03
C LEU A 213 -18.35 -5.02 -1.45
N ALA A 214 -17.28 -5.27 -2.21
CA ALA A 214 -17.18 -4.91 -3.63
C ALA A 214 -16.16 -5.79 -4.38
N ASP A 215 -16.31 -5.89 -5.70
CA ASP A 215 -15.39 -6.65 -6.57
C ASP A 215 -14.07 -5.90 -6.87
N SER A 216 -13.99 -4.60 -6.54
CA SER A 216 -12.79 -3.78 -6.73
C SER A 216 -12.75 -2.58 -5.80
N PHE A 217 -11.55 -2.03 -5.58
CA PHE A 217 -11.41 -0.78 -4.83
C PHE A 217 -12.19 0.37 -5.48
N GLY A 218 -12.12 0.52 -6.80
CA GLY A 218 -12.81 1.60 -7.50
C GLY A 218 -14.34 1.55 -7.37
N GLU A 219 -14.92 0.35 -7.24
CA GLU A 219 -16.34 0.18 -6.94
C GLU A 219 -16.69 0.58 -5.51
N TYR A 220 -15.96 0.04 -4.53
CA TYR A 220 -16.09 0.41 -3.13
C TYR A 220 -15.98 1.93 -2.96
N PHE A 221 -14.90 2.52 -3.47
CA PHE A 221 -14.62 3.94 -3.35
C PHE A 221 -15.70 4.82 -4.00
N LEU A 222 -16.30 4.39 -5.12
CA LEU A 222 -17.41 5.14 -5.73
C LEU A 222 -18.65 5.11 -4.84
N THR A 223 -19.03 3.96 -4.31
CA THR A 223 -20.19 3.81 -3.41
C THR A 223 -20.02 4.68 -2.17
N GLU A 224 -18.89 4.56 -1.47
CA GLU A 224 -18.63 5.33 -0.23
C GLU A 224 -18.60 6.85 -0.50
N VAL A 225 -18.02 7.29 -1.62
CA VAL A 225 -18.04 8.71 -2.02
C VAL A 225 -19.46 9.19 -2.34
N GLN A 226 -20.30 8.36 -2.95
CA GLN A 226 -21.69 8.71 -3.23
C GLN A 226 -22.50 8.85 -1.94
N ASP A 227 -22.30 7.92 -1.00
CA ASP A 227 -22.98 7.92 0.28
C ASP A 227 -22.53 9.11 1.14
N ALA A 228 -21.23 9.38 1.24
CA ALA A 228 -20.69 10.51 1.99
C ALA A 228 -21.10 11.89 1.44
N LEU A 229 -21.38 11.97 0.13
CA LEU A 229 -21.85 13.20 -0.53
C LEU A 229 -23.37 13.25 -0.69
N SER A 230 -24.09 12.21 -0.27
CA SER A 230 -25.54 12.25 -0.22
C SER A 230 -25.97 13.20 0.90
N THR A 231 -26.64 14.29 0.53
CA THR A 231 -27.31 15.13 1.51
C THR A 231 -28.53 14.38 2.01
N ASP A 232 -28.52 13.98 3.28
CA ASP A 232 -29.76 13.62 3.99
C ASP A 232 -30.70 14.84 3.95
N ASP A 233 -31.68 14.79 3.04
CA ASP A 233 -32.82 15.72 2.97
C ASP A 233 -33.93 15.31 3.96
#